data_AF-A0A5K1HLQ4-F1
#
_entry.id   AF-A0A5K1HLQ4-F1
#
_cell.length_a   1.000
_cell.length_b   1.000
_cell.length_c   1.000
_cell.angle_alpha   90.00
_cell.angle_beta   90.00
_cell.angle_gamma   90.00
#
_symmetry.space_group_name_H-M   'P 1'
#
loop_
_entity.id
_entity.type
_entity.pdbx_description
1 polymer ?
#
loop_
_entity_poly.entity_id
_entity_poly.type
_entity_poly.pdbx_seq_one_letter_code
_entity_poly.pdbx_strand_id
1 'polypeptide(L)'
;MEVGIEDCLHIDFEYNKSFYHLKDIIIGRVNFHLVKIKMKSMEIALVRKETFGTGTTTKTETETLVKYEVMDGCPDKGESIPIRMYMKGVQLAPSYKNIHNRLSVKYWINLVLLDE
;
A
#
# COMPACT_ATOMS: atom_id res chain seq x y z
N MET A 1 8.90 2.89 -1.85
CA MET A 1 7.80 3.86 -2.12
C MET A 1 8.14 5.09 -1.32
N GLU A 2 8.08 6.28 -1.89
CA GLU A 2 8.43 7.53 -1.20
C GLU A 2 7.22 8.46 -1.28
N VAL A 3 6.91 9.13 -0.18
CA VAL A 3 5.83 10.11 -0.06
C VAL A 3 6.44 11.39 0.49
N GLY A 4 6.36 12.45 -0.32
CA GLY A 4 6.94 13.74 0.00
C GLY A 4 5.95 14.88 -0.24
N ILE A 5 5.86 15.79 0.74
CA ILE A 5 5.28 17.11 0.59
C ILE A 5 6.42 18.09 0.88
N GLU A 6 6.70 18.97 -0.07
CA GLU A 6 7.79 19.95 0.02
C GLU A 6 7.78 20.68 1.37
N ASP A 7 8.94 20.71 2.03
CA ASP A 7 9.18 21.29 3.35
C ASP A 7 8.34 20.80 4.53
N CYS A 8 7.42 19.86 4.33
CA CYS A 8 6.43 19.45 5.32
C CYS A 8 6.52 17.98 5.73
N LEU A 9 6.70 17.08 4.76
CA LEU A 9 6.65 15.64 5.01
C LEU A 9 7.60 14.92 4.06
N HIS A 10 8.39 14.00 4.58
CA HIS A 10 9.19 13.08 3.78
C HIS A 10 9.22 11.74 4.52
N ILE A 11 8.57 10.75 3.93
CA ILE A 11 8.48 9.38 4.43
C ILE A 11 8.87 8.42 3.31
N ASP A 12 9.66 7.41 3.65
CA ASP A 12 9.89 6.27 2.77
C ASP A 12 9.27 4.99 3.35
N PHE A 13 8.75 4.15 2.47
CA PHE A 13 8.35 2.79 2.80
C PHE A 13 9.15 1.83 1.92
N GLU A 14 10.09 1.13 2.56
CA GLU A 14 10.93 0.10 1.96
C GLU A 14 10.31 -1.27 2.17
N TYR A 15 10.40 -2.12 1.16
CA TYR A 15 9.96 -3.51 1.23
C TYR A 15 10.85 -4.41 0.37
N ASN A 16 10.98 -5.67 0.78
CA ASN A 16 12.05 -6.56 0.30
C ASN A 16 11.88 -7.10 -1.13
N LYS A 17 10.64 -7.22 -1.64
CA LYS A 17 10.37 -7.79 -2.97
C LYS A 17 9.31 -7.01 -3.74
N SER A 18 9.33 -7.10 -5.06
CA SER A 18 8.26 -6.58 -5.93
C SER A 18 7.20 -7.63 -6.27
N PHE A 19 7.51 -8.92 -6.04
CA PHE A 19 6.61 -10.04 -6.30
C PHE A 19 6.56 -10.95 -5.08
N TYR A 20 5.33 -11.32 -4.69
CA TYR A 20 5.07 -12.16 -3.53
C TYR A 20 4.17 -13.32 -3.93
N HIS A 21 4.41 -14.47 -3.32
CA HIS A 21 3.46 -15.57 -3.36
C HIS A 21 2.22 -15.23 -2.50
N LEU A 22 1.07 -15.82 -2.79
CA LEU A 22 -0.21 -15.54 -2.07
C LEU A 22 -0.17 -15.81 -0.56
N LYS A 23 0.83 -16.57 -0.11
CA LYS A 23 1.05 -16.95 1.31
C LYS A 23 2.35 -16.36 1.87
N ASP A 24 3.01 -15.48 1.13
CA ASP A 24 4.28 -14.87 1.54
C ASP A 24 4.04 -13.80 2.62
N ILE A 25 5.16 -13.26 3.12
CA ILE A 25 5.17 -12.21 4.13
C ILE A 25 5.86 -10.99 3.53
N ILE A 26 5.18 -9.86 3.54
CA ILE A 26 5.78 -8.58 3.16
C ILE A 26 6.54 -8.08 4.39
N ILE A 27 7.86 -7.98 4.24
CA ILE A 27 8.75 -7.43 5.27
C ILE A 27 9.25 -6.09 4.75
N GLY A 28 9.04 -5.05 5.55
CA GLY A 28 9.40 -3.70 5.19
C GLY A 28 9.69 -2.83 6.39
N ARG A 29 9.88 -1.55 6.12
CA ARG A 29 10.20 -0.53 7.11
C ARG A 29 9.73 0.82 6.59
N VAL A 30 9.10 1.59 7.46
CA VAL A 30 8.78 2.99 7.19
C VAL A 30 9.82 3.86 7.89
N ASN A 31 10.51 4.77 7.21
CA ASN A 31 11.38 5.75 7.88
C ASN A 31 10.82 7.17 7.71
N PHE A 32 10.98 7.96 8.76
CA PHE A 32 10.46 9.32 8.86
C PHE A 32 11.62 10.32 8.73
N HIS A 33 11.86 10.82 7.52
CA HIS A 33 12.97 11.74 7.24
C HIS A 33 12.62 13.19 7.59
N LEU A 34 11.37 13.58 7.37
CA LEU A 34 10.85 14.90 7.73
C LEU A 34 9.38 14.77 8.15
N VAL A 35 9.04 15.29 9.33
CA VAL A 35 7.66 15.34 9.83
C VAL A 35 7.44 16.72 10.45
N LYS A 36 6.76 17.61 9.74
CA LYS A 36 6.33 18.93 10.26
C LYS A 36 4.81 19.08 10.31
N ILE A 37 4.07 18.12 9.77
CA ILE A 37 2.60 18.05 9.85
C ILE A 37 2.26 17.13 11.02
N LYS A 38 1.28 17.52 11.84
CA LYS A 38 0.75 16.65 12.88
C LYS A 38 -0.07 15.54 12.26
N MET A 39 0.35 14.31 12.49
CA MET A 39 -0.33 13.13 12.00
C MET A 39 -1.20 12.56 13.11
N LYS A 40 -2.42 12.17 12.75
CA LYS A 40 -3.32 11.46 13.64
C LYS A 40 -3.06 9.96 13.58
N SER A 41 -3.04 9.39 12.38
CA SER A 41 -2.79 7.96 12.21
C SER A 41 -2.18 7.63 10.85
N MET A 42 -1.56 6.45 10.78
CA MET A 42 -1.02 5.90 9.55
C MET A 42 -1.46 4.45 9.38
N GLU A 43 -1.91 4.12 8.18
CA GLU A 43 -2.38 2.79 7.80
C GLU A 43 -1.65 2.31 6.54
N ILE A 44 -1.39 1.02 6.45
CA ILE A 44 -0.99 0.36 5.21
C ILE A 44 -2.13 -0.54 4.75
N ALA A 45 -2.63 -0.30 3.55
CA ALA A 45 -3.72 -1.06 2.96
C ALA A 45 -3.24 -1.89 1.77
N LEU A 46 -3.71 -3.14 1.67
CA LEU A 46 -3.56 -3.94 0.46
C LEU A 46 -4.81 -3.77 -0.40
N VAL A 47 -4.63 -3.19 -1.58
CA VAL A 47 -5.73 -2.81 -2.47
C VAL A 47 -5.67 -3.65 -3.74
N ARG A 48 -6.78 -4.29 -4.09
CA ARG A 48 -6.99 -4.95 -5.36
C ARG A 48 -7.67 -4.00 -6.32
N LYS A 49 -7.16 -3.92 -7.55
CA LYS A 49 -7.73 -3.15 -8.65
C LYS A 49 -8.02 -4.09 -9.80
N GLU A 50 -9.30 -4.26 -10.09
CA GLU A 50 -9.79 -5.10 -11.18
C GLU A 50 -10.30 -4.21 -12.30
N THR A 51 -9.67 -4.30 -13.45
CA THR A 51 -10.09 -3.59 -14.66
C THR A 51 -10.67 -4.60 -15.62
N PHE A 52 -11.95 -4.47 -15.94
CA PHE A 52 -12.67 -5.38 -16.83
C PHE A 52 -13.47 -4.65 -17.91
N GLY A 53 -13.74 -5.32 -19.01
CA GLY A 53 -14.46 -4.77 -20.17
C GLY A 53 -13.57 -4.67 -21.40
N THR A 54 -14.15 -4.22 -22.51
CA THR A 54 -13.47 -4.21 -23.81
C THR A 54 -13.65 -2.85 -24.47
N GLY A 55 -12.57 -2.27 -25.00
CA GLY A 55 -12.60 -0.98 -25.69
C GLY A 55 -13.14 0.15 -24.80
N THR A 56 -14.15 0.87 -25.28
CA THR A 56 -14.76 2.03 -24.61
C THR A 56 -15.59 1.66 -23.37
N THR A 57 -15.88 0.39 -23.14
CA THR A 57 -16.70 -0.09 -22.00
C THR A 57 -15.86 -0.53 -20.80
N THR A 58 -14.58 -0.18 -20.76
CA THR A 58 -13.68 -0.56 -19.67
C THR A 58 -14.12 0.06 -18.36
N LYS A 59 -14.34 -0.78 -17.35
CA LYS A 59 -14.62 -0.41 -15.96
C LYS A 59 -13.47 -0.83 -15.06
N THR A 60 -13.32 -0.12 -13.96
CA THR A 60 -12.29 -0.42 -12.96
C THR A 60 -12.91 -0.37 -11.59
N GLU A 61 -12.84 -1.50 -10.90
CA GLU A 61 -13.26 -1.65 -9.51
C GLU A 61 -12.03 -1.72 -8.61
N THR A 62 -12.13 -1.07 -7.46
CA THR A 62 -11.04 -0.99 -6.48
C THR A 62 -11.58 -1.43 -5.13
N GLU A 63 -10.90 -2.39 -4.51
CA GLU A 63 -11.31 -3.00 -3.26
C GLU A 63 -10.13 -3.02 -2.29
N THR A 64 -10.36 -2.61 -1.05
CA THR A 64 -9.37 -2.74 0.02
C THR A 64 -9.54 -4.10 0.70
N LEU A 65 -8.57 -4.98 0.53
CA LEU A 65 -8.65 -6.36 1.03
C LEU A 65 -8.29 -6.49 2.51
N VAL A 66 -7.31 -5.69 2.95
CA VAL A 66 -6.88 -5.65 4.35
C VAL A 66 -6.28 -4.28 4.64
N LYS A 67 -6.45 -3.83 5.88
CA LYS A 67 -5.84 -2.64 6.44
C LYS A 67 -5.01 -3.03 7.65
N TYR A 68 -3.82 -2.48 7.75
CA TYR A 68 -2.94 -2.58 8.89
C TYR A 68 -2.74 -1.18 9.46
N GLU A 69 -3.27 -0.94 10.65
CA GLU A 69 -2.96 0.26 11.43
C GLU A 69 -1.52 0.15 11.91
N VAL A 70 -0.68 1.10 11.48
CA VAL A 70 0.75 1.07 11.75
C VAL A 70 1.12 1.96 12.93
N MET A 71 0.45 3.11 13.05
CA MET A 71 0.79 4.14 14.01
C MET A 71 -0.45 4.94 14.40
N ASP A 72 -0.53 5.26 15.69
CA ASP A 72 -1.44 6.22 16.29
C ASP A 72 -0.61 7.36 16.90
N GLY A 73 -0.80 8.58 16.42
CA GLY A 73 -0.02 9.77 16.79
C GLY A 73 1.03 10.21 15.76
N CYS A 74 1.85 11.18 16.18
CA CYS A 74 2.84 11.84 15.33
C CYS A 74 4.25 11.29 15.61
N PRO A 75 4.96 10.75 14.60
CA PRO A 75 6.30 10.23 14.76
C PRO A 75 7.32 11.36 14.73
N ASP A 76 8.48 11.13 15.35
CA ASP A 76 9.59 12.06 15.35
C ASP A 76 10.51 11.87 14.13
N LYS A 77 11.26 12.91 13.78
CA LYS A 77 12.26 12.84 12.71
C LYS A 77 13.34 11.82 13.06
N GLY A 78 13.61 10.90 12.13
CA GLY A 78 14.61 9.85 12.25
C GLY A 78 14.06 8.54 12.81
N GLU A 79 12.78 8.50 13.21
CA GLU A 79 12.13 7.27 13.63
C GLU A 79 11.93 6.29 12.48
N SER A 80 11.82 5.02 12.83
CA SER A 80 11.66 3.93 11.88
C SER A 80 10.76 2.85 12.45
N ILE A 81 9.72 2.49 11.72
CA ILE A 81 8.74 1.47 12.12
C ILE A 81 8.92 0.23 11.24
N PRO A 82 9.32 -0.93 11.81
CA PRO A 82 9.40 -2.17 11.06
C PRO A 82 8.00 -2.72 10.76
N ILE A 83 7.78 -3.16 9.52
CA ILE A 83 6.50 -3.66 9.02
C ILE A 83 6.62 -5.14 8.68
N ARG A 84 5.64 -5.93 9.16
CA ARG A 84 5.47 -7.32 8.77
C ARG A 84 4.01 -7.61 8.49
N MET A 85 3.63 -7.73 7.22
CA MET A 85 2.27 -8.05 6.79
C MET A 85 2.20 -9.48 6.27
N TYR A 86 1.34 -10.30 6.88
CA TYR A 86 1.12 -11.68 6.46
C TYR A 86 0.03 -11.72 5.38
N MET A 87 0.34 -12.30 4.21
CA MET A 87 -0.66 -12.46 3.15
C MET A 87 -1.55 -13.69 3.38
N LYS A 88 -1.10 -14.63 4.21
CA LYS A 88 -1.87 -15.82 4.60
C LYS A 88 -3.14 -15.39 5.34
N GLY A 89 -4.30 -15.79 4.81
CA GLY A 89 -5.61 -15.48 5.39
C GLY A 89 -6.35 -14.34 4.67
N VAL A 90 -5.64 -13.57 3.84
CA VAL A 90 -6.27 -12.60 2.94
C VAL A 90 -6.78 -13.34 1.69
N GLN A 91 -7.99 -13.00 1.22
CA GLN A 91 -8.58 -13.59 0.02
C GLN A 91 -7.93 -13.05 -1.25
N LEU A 92 -6.72 -13.51 -1.53
CA LEU A 92 -5.90 -13.09 -2.66
C LEU A 92 -5.99 -14.07 -3.82
N ALA A 93 -5.97 -13.52 -5.03
CA ALA A 93 -5.72 -14.25 -6.26
C ALA A 93 -4.38 -13.78 -6.89
N PRO A 94 -3.79 -14.54 -7.82
CA PRO A 94 -2.63 -14.06 -8.57
C PRO A 94 -2.91 -12.74 -9.30
N SER A 95 -1.85 -11.96 -9.55
CA SER A 95 -1.93 -10.82 -10.46
C SER A 95 -2.13 -11.31 -11.89
N TYR A 96 -3.17 -10.83 -12.56
CA TYR A 96 -3.48 -11.18 -13.93
C TYR A 96 -3.24 -10.00 -14.85
N LYS A 97 -2.31 -10.16 -15.79
CA LYS A 97 -2.01 -9.14 -16.80
C LYS A 97 -2.77 -9.47 -18.08
N ASN A 98 -3.77 -8.67 -18.39
CA ASN A 98 -4.43 -8.65 -19.69
C ASN A 98 -4.96 -10.02 -20.18
N ILE A 99 -5.89 -10.61 -19.43
CA ILE A 99 -6.60 -11.83 -19.86
C ILE A 99 -7.52 -11.45 -21.02
N HIS A 100 -7.19 -11.95 -22.22
CA HIS A 100 -7.98 -11.80 -23.45
C HIS A 100 -8.41 -10.35 -23.77
N ASN A 101 -7.60 -9.33 -23.47
CA ASN A 101 -7.97 -7.92 -23.65
C ASN A 101 -9.24 -7.50 -22.92
N ARG A 102 -9.62 -8.25 -21.86
CA ARG A 102 -10.89 -8.09 -21.14
C ARG A 102 -10.75 -7.93 -19.65
N LEU A 103 -9.69 -8.45 -19.04
CA LEU A 103 -9.52 -8.42 -17.58
C LEU A 103 -8.04 -8.20 -17.19
N SER A 104 -7.82 -7.34 -16.22
CA SER A 104 -6.56 -7.21 -15.49
C SER A 104 -6.85 -7.13 -14.00
N VAL A 105 -6.10 -7.89 -13.21
CA VAL A 105 -6.15 -7.84 -11.74
C VAL A 105 -4.77 -7.46 -11.24
N LYS A 106 -4.69 -6.35 -10.51
CA LYS A 106 -3.43 -5.84 -9.94
C LYS A 106 -3.61 -5.56 -8.46
N TYR A 107 -2.51 -5.69 -7.71
CA TYR A 107 -2.47 -5.39 -6.29
C TYR A 107 -1.51 -4.23 -6.03
N TRP A 108 -1.89 -3.38 -5.09
CA TRP A 108 -1.14 -2.22 -4.66
C TRP A 108 -1.03 -2.22 -3.15
N ILE A 109 0.15 -1.90 -2.64
CA ILE A 109 0.31 -1.53 -1.24
C ILE A 109 0.12 -0.02 -1.20
N ASN A 110 -0.88 0.43 -0.45
CA ASN A 110 -1.20 1.84 -0.30
C ASN A 110 -0.83 2.30 1.10
N LEU A 111 0.00 3.33 1.20
CA LEU A 111 0.28 4.00 2.46
C LEU A 111 -0.71 5.15 2.63
N VAL A 112 -1.54 5.08 3.66
CA VAL A 112 -2.57 6.08 3.96
C VAL A 112 -2.15 6.82 5.22
N LEU A 113 -2.17 8.15 5.13
CA LEU A 113 -1.75 9.07 6.17
C LEU A 113 -2.95 9.97 6.46
N LEU A 114 -3.35 10.07 7.73
CA LEU A 114 -4.40 10.96 8.17
C LEU A 114 -3.77 12.05 9.04
N ASP A 115 -3.93 13.30 8.63
CA ASP A 115 -3.63 14.47 9.44
C ASP A 115 -4.73 14.74 10.47
N GLU A 116 -4.45 15.66 11.41
CA GLU A 116 -5.45 16.20 12.33
C GLU A 116 -6.42 17.16 11.65
#